data_AF-A0A7S1NST2-F1
#
_entry.id   AF-A0A7S1NST2-F1
#
_cell.length_a   1.000
_cell.length_b   1.000
_cell.length_c   1.000
_cell.angle_alpha   90.00
_cell.angle_beta   90.00
_cell.angle_gamma   90.00
#
_symmetry.space_group_name_H-M   'P 1'
#
loop_
_entity.id
_entity.type
_entity.pdbx_description
1 polymer ?
#
loop_
_entity_poly.entity_id
_entity_poly.type
_entity_poly.pdbx_seq_one_letter_code
_entity_poly.pdbx_strand_id
1 'polypeptide(L)'
;WLVLGGGLFGAVFATALYVALYFTENNSNIEVTLTLTACYLCFWCAETVRSSGILAIVIMSLIFKDKGIYVLSPEVHHSFHIIWEWIGYLGNTLIFFVSGLLLVTQCIFHHSEVGTYAWEYALWFAVWADLHVVRALVLLVLSPILRRTGYGFPWQTAVIVW
;
A
#
# COMPACT_ATOMS: atom_id res chain seq x y z
N TRP A 1 -14.42 14.11 -4.07
CA TRP A 1 -13.15 14.88 -4.02
C TRP A 1 -11.99 14.08 -3.48
N LEU A 2 -12.17 13.22 -2.47
CA LEU A 2 -11.10 12.38 -1.87
C LEU A 2 -10.26 11.59 -2.90
N VAL A 3 -10.91 10.92 -3.85
CA VAL A 3 -10.22 10.07 -4.84
C VAL A 3 -9.54 10.89 -5.94
N LEU A 4 -10.29 11.81 -6.55
CA LEU A 4 -9.78 12.68 -7.63
C LEU A 4 -8.69 13.64 -7.12
N GLY A 5 -8.87 14.19 -5.92
CA GLY A 5 -7.89 15.03 -5.25
C GLY A 5 -6.61 14.24 -4.96
N GLY A 6 -6.72 13.01 -4.43
CA GLY A 6 -5.57 12.16 -4.14
C GLY A 6 -4.76 11.90 -5.40
N GLY A 7 -5.43 11.57 -6.51
CA GLY A 7 -4.75 11.37 -7.78
C GLY A 7 -4.08 12.61 -8.35
N LEU A 8 -4.71 13.77 -8.26
CA LEU A 8 -4.12 15.02 -8.75
C LEU A 8 -2.91 15.43 -7.89
N PHE A 9 -3.02 15.33 -6.56
CA PHE A 9 -1.90 15.58 -5.65
C PHE A 9 -0.74 14.61 -5.89
N GLY A 10 -1.03 13.31 -6.06
CA GLY A 10 -0.02 12.30 -6.35
C GLY A 10 0.75 12.59 -7.64
N ALA A 11 0.06 13.03 -8.70
CA ALA A 11 0.70 13.41 -9.96
C ALA A 11 1.60 14.65 -9.81
N VAL A 12 1.12 15.69 -9.11
CA VAL A 12 1.91 16.91 -8.86
C VAL A 12 3.17 16.59 -8.05
N PHE A 13 3.02 15.85 -6.94
CA PHE A 13 4.17 15.48 -6.11
C PHE A 13 5.15 14.53 -6.83
N ALA A 14 4.68 13.67 -7.74
CA ALA A 14 5.56 12.84 -8.54
C ALA A 14 6.43 13.70 -9.47
N THR A 15 5.84 14.71 -10.11
CA THR A 15 6.61 15.64 -10.95
C THR A 15 7.57 16.48 -10.12
N ALA A 16 7.17 16.93 -8.92
CA ALA A 16 8.03 17.67 -8.02
C ALA A 16 9.22 16.83 -7.55
N LEU A 17 9.00 15.56 -7.18
CA LEU A 17 10.06 14.62 -6.81
C LEU A 17 11.02 14.36 -7.98
N TYR A 18 10.49 14.16 -9.19
CA TYR A 18 11.30 13.99 -10.40
C TYR A 18 12.23 15.19 -10.63
N VAL A 19 11.70 16.42 -10.54
CA VAL A 19 12.47 17.65 -10.69
C VAL A 19 13.51 17.79 -9.58
N ALA A 20 13.14 17.50 -8.33
CA ALA A 20 14.05 17.58 -7.19
C ALA A 20 15.22 16.58 -7.31
N LEU A 21 14.96 15.36 -7.77
CA LEU A 21 16.01 14.37 -8.03
C LEU A 21 16.93 14.80 -9.17
N TYR A 22 16.39 15.39 -10.23
CA TYR A 22 17.20 15.91 -11.33
C TYR A 22 18.20 17.00 -10.92
N PHE A 23 17.83 17.83 -9.94
CA PHE A 23 18.72 18.87 -9.40
C PHE A 23 19.67 18.38 -8.30
N THR A 24 19.53 17.14 -7.84
CA THR A 24 20.35 16.59 -6.77
C THR A 24 21.62 16.01 -7.36
N GLU A 25 22.77 16.39 -6.80
CA GLU A 25 24.07 15.79 -7.12
C GLU A 25 24.07 14.31 -6.72
N ASN A 26 24.79 13.48 -7.49
CA ASN A 26 24.81 12.01 -7.42
C ASN A 26 25.32 11.47 -6.06
N ASN A 27 24.47 11.57 -5.03
CA ASN A 27 24.76 11.20 -3.65
C ASN A 27 23.60 10.38 -3.08
N SER A 28 23.91 9.10 -2.84
CA SER A 28 22.97 8.08 -2.39
C SER A 28 22.14 8.48 -1.17
N ASN A 29 22.76 9.12 -0.19
CA ASN A 29 22.06 9.47 1.06
C ASN A 29 21.00 10.56 0.84
N ILE A 30 21.28 11.53 -0.03
CA ILE A 30 20.37 12.65 -0.30
C ILE A 30 19.20 12.15 -1.14
N GLU A 31 19.46 11.39 -2.20
CA GLU A 31 18.40 10.83 -3.07
C GLU A 31 17.41 9.96 -2.29
N VAL A 32 17.89 9.05 -1.44
CA VAL A 32 17.00 8.20 -0.62
C VAL A 32 16.22 9.04 0.39
N THR A 33 16.88 9.95 1.11
CA THR A 33 16.20 10.82 2.08
C THR A 33 15.14 11.70 1.42
N LEU A 34 15.40 12.17 0.20
CA LEU A 34 14.46 12.94 -0.59
C LEU A 34 13.22 12.12 -0.96
N THR A 35 13.38 10.85 -1.33
CA THR A 35 12.24 9.96 -1.64
C THR A 35 11.36 9.72 -0.41
N LEU A 36 11.96 9.50 0.77
CA LEU A 36 11.23 9.35 2.03
C LEU A 36 10.48 10.63 2.41
N THR A 37 11.16 11.77 2.29
CA THR A 37 10.59 13.08 2.58
C THR A 37 9.44 13.39 1.65
N ALA A 38 9.57 13.10 0.34
CA ALA A 38 8.52 13.30 -0.63
C ALA A 38 7.27 12.45 -0.35
N CYS A 39 7.44 11.18 0.05
CA CYS A 39 6.33 10.33 0.47
C CYS A 39 5.57 10.94 1.66
N TYR A 40 6.28 11.42 2.69
CA TYR A 40 5.65 12.04 3.85
C TYR A 40 4.96 13.37 3.51
N LEU A 41 5.60 14.24 2.73
CA LEU A 41 5.02 15.53 2.33
C LEU A 41 3.80 15.35 1.45
N CYS A 42 3.83 14.40 0.50
CA CYS A 42 2.68 14.08 -0.35
C CYS A 42 1.47 13.67 0.49
N PHE A 43 1.67 12.78 1.48
CA PHE A 43 0.63 12.38 2.41
C PHE A 43 0.05 13.58 3.17
N TRP A 44 0.93 14.35 3.83
CA TRP A 44 0.54 15.42 4.71
C TRP A 44 -0.20 16.54 3.95
N CYS A 45 0.32 16.94 2.78
CA CYS A 45 -0.33 17.94 1.92
C CYS A 45 -1.70 17.46 1.43
N ALA A 46 -1.84 16.19 1.03
CA ALA A 46 -3.14 15.67 0.61
C ALA A 46 -4.16 15.67 1.76
N GLU A 47 -3.75 15.28 2.98
CA GLU A 47 -4.63 15.29 4.16
C GLU A 47 -5.05 16.70 4.58
N THR A 48 -4.16 17.69 4.51
CA THR A 48 -4.52 19.09 4.83
C THR A 48 -5.64 19.65 3.95
N VAL A 49 -5.78 19.14 2.72
CA VAL A 49 -6.83 19.54 1.76
C VAL A 49 -8.05 18.62 1.85
N ARG A 50 -8.14 17.77 2.90
CA ARG A 50 -9.20 16.77 3.11
C ARG A 50 -9.32 15.78 1.93
N SER A 51 -8.19 15.45 1.33
CA SER A 51 -8.05 14.44 0.30
C SER A 51 -7.39 13.17 0.87
N SER A 52 -7.50 12.02 0.18
CA SER A 52 -6.87 10.79 0.66
C SER A 52 -5.36 10.85 0.49
N GLY A 53 -4.62 10.98 1.59
CA GLY A 53 -3.15 10.99 1.57
C GLY A 53 -2.56 9.65 1.12
N ILE A 54 -3.16 8.55 1.54
CA ILE A 54 -2.73 7.19 1.14
C ILE A 54 -2.81 7.04 -0.38
N LEU A 55 -3.95 7.42 -0.98
CA LEU A 55 -4.12 7.34 -2.43
C LEU A 55 -3.15 8.26 -3.18
N ALA A 56 -2.89 9.46 -2.65
CA ALA A 56 -1.93 10.39 -3.24
C ALA A 56 -0.51 9.82 -3.29
N ILE A 57 -0.03 9.22 -2.20
CA ILE A 57 1.27 8.54 -2.19
C ILE A 57 1.27 7.37 -3.17
N VAL A 58 0.21 6.55 -3.20
CA VAL A 58 0.15 5.39 -4.12
C VAL A 58 0.29 5.85 -5.56
N ILE A 59 -0.43 6.88 -5.96
CA ILE A 59 -0.37 7.41 -7.33
C ILE A 59 1.01 8.04 -7.61
N MET A 60 1.57 8.77 -6.64
CA MET A 60 2.93 9.30 -6.74
C MET A 60 3.94 8.18 -6.98
N SER A 61 3.89 7.11 -6.19
CA SER A 61 4.80 5.97 -6.26
C SER A 61 4.65 5.18 -7.57
N LEU A 62 3.43 5.06 -8.11
CA LEU A 62 3.22 4.43 -9.41
C LEU A 62 3.86 5.24 -10.54
N ILE A 63 3.70 6.56 -10.54
CA ILE A 63 4.33 7.45 -11.52
C ILE A 63 5.85 7.48 -11.34
N PHE A 64 6.33 7.46 -10.09
CA PHE A 64 7.75 7.39 -9.77
C PHE A 64 8.38 6.09 -10.27
N LYS A 65 7.70 4.95 -10.11
CA LYS A 65 8.17 3.66 -10.63
C LYS A 65 8.29 3.65 -12.15
N ASP A 66 7.39 4.32 -12.87
CA ASP A 66 7.39 4.40 -14.33
C ASP A 66 8.48 5.33 -14.87
N LYS A 67 8.71 6.48 -14.23
CA LYS A 67 9.60 7.53 -14.79
C LYS A 67 10.74 7.96 -13.87
N GLY A 68 10.48 8.04 -12.57
CA GLY A 68 11.41 8.54 -11.58
C GLY A 68 12.54 7.58 -11.25
N ILE A 69 12.32 6.26 -11.36
CA ILE A 69 13.35 5.26 -11.08
C ILE A 69 14.55 5.33 -12.03
N TYR A 70 14.37 5.89 -13.23
CA TYR A 70 15.44 6.06 -14.22
C TYR A 70 16.29 7.31 -13.98
N VAL A 71 15.82 8.25 -13.16
CA VAL A 71 16.57 9.45 -12.77
C VAL A 71 17.46 9.16 -11.57
N LEU A 72 17.11 8.15 -10.77
CA LEU A 72 17.91 7.72 -9.63
C LEU A 72 19.29 7.27 -10.10
N SER A 73 20.31 7.65 -9.36
CA SER A 73 21.66 7.31 -9.77
C SER A 73 21.91 5.79 -9.61
N PRO A 74 22.67 5.13 -10.52
CA PRO A 74 22.83 3.67 -10.53
C PRO A 74 23.32 3.08 -9.20
N GLU A 75 24.19 3.82 -8.50
CA GLU A 75 24.77 3.46 -7.21
C GLU A 75 23.72 3.45 -6.08
N VAL A 76 22.62 4.17 -6.24
CA VAL A 76 21.57 4.37 -5.23
C VAL A 76 20.54 3.26 -5.27
N HIS A 77 20.33 2.59 -6.40
CA HIS A 77 19.32 1.53 -6.53
C HIS A 77 19.46 0.43 -5.47
N HIS A 78 20.69 0.04 -5.16
CA HIS A 78 20.94 -1.00 -4.14
C HIS A 78 20.59 -0.50 -2.74
N SER A 79 21.10 0.67 -2.34
CA SER A 79 20.78 1.31 -1.05
C SER A 79 19.29 1.59 -0.90
N PHE A 80 18.65 2.10 -1.96
CA PHE A 80 17.22 2.36 -2.02
C PHE A 80 16.42 1.08 -1.77
N HIS A 81 16.72 -0.01 -2.49
CA HIS A 81 16.03 -1.28 -2.32
C HIS A 81 16.14 -1.78 -0.87
N ILE A 82 17.36 -1.78 -0.32
CA ILE A 82 17.60 -2.23 1.07
C ILE A 82 16.78 -1.37 2.04
N ILE A 83 16.87 -0.05 1.94
CA ILE A 83 16.18 0.84 2.88
C ILE A 83 14.66 0.66 2.82
N TRP A 84 14.08 0.60 1.62
CA TRP A 84 12.63 0.42 1.46
C TRP A 84 12.15 -0.98 1.88
N GLU A 85 12.96 -2.01 1.64
CA GLU A 85 12.68 -3.36 2.15
C GLU A 85 12.71 -3.41 3.67
N TRP A 86 13.71 -2.79 4.30
CA TRP A 86 13.82 -2.68 5.75
C TRP A 86 12.65 -1.90 6.36
N ILE A 87 12.22 -0.80 5.75
CA ILE A 87 11.04 -0.04 6.20
C ILE A 87 9.78 -0.88 6.08
N GLY A 88 9.61 -1.62 4.97
CA GLY A 88 8.48 -2.53 4.79
C GLY A 88 8.46 -3.64 5.84
N TYR A 89 9.61 -4.24 6.12
CA TYR A 89 9.77 -5.25 7.18
C TYR A 89 9.40 -4.69 8.56
N LEU A 90 9.90 -3.50 8.90
CA LEU A 90 9.57 -2.83 10.16
C LEU A 90 8.07 -2.53 10.25
N GLY A 91 7.46 -1.99 9.20
CA GLY A 91 6.03 -1.70 9.16
C GLY A 91 5.18 -2.95 9.36
N ASN A 92 5.50 -4.04 8.67
CA ASN A 92 4.81 -5.33 8.84
C ASN A 92 4.97 -5.84 10.27
N THR A 93 6.18 -5.83 10.81
CA THR A 93 6.46 -6.28 12.18
C THR A 93 5.66 -5.47 13.21
N LEU A 94 5.60 -4.14 13.06
CA LEU A 94 4.86 -3.26 13.95
C LEU A 94 3.35 -3.51 13.89
N ILE A 95 2.76 -3.64 12.70
CA ILE A 95 1.32 -3.91 12.56
C ILE A 95 0.97 -5.26 13.18
N PHE A 96 1.75 -6.31 12.90
CA PHE A 96 1.53 -7.62 13.51
C PHE A 96 1.69 -7.58 15.03
N PHE A 97 2.74 -6.94 15.53
CA PHE A 97 2.98 -6.80 16.97
C PHE A 97 1.85 -6.05 17.67
N VAL A 98 1.43 -4.89 17.15
CA VAL A 98 0.34 -4.09 17.72
C VAL A 98 -1.00 -4.85 17.64
N SER A 99 -1.30 -5.49 16.50
CA SER A 99 -2.52 -6.30 16.37
C SER A 99 -2.56 -7.48 17.36
N GLY A 100 -1.41 -8.13 17.60
CA GLY A 100 -1.28 -9.19 18.60
C GLY A 100 -1.48 -8.68 20.02
N LEU A 101 -0.90 -7.52 20.35
CA LEU A 101 -1.10 -6.88 21.66
C LEU A 101 -2.57 -6.49 21.88
N LEU A 102 -3.23 -5.96 20.85
CA LEU A 102 -4.66 -5.65 20.88
C LEU A 102 -5.48 -6.92 21.11
N LEU A 103 -5.18 -8.00 20.39
CA LEU A 103 -5.85 -9.31 20.59
C LEU A 103 -5.72 -9.81 22.03
N VAL A 104 -4.51 -9.80 22.60
CA VAL A 104 -4.27 -10.24 23.99
C VAL A 104 -5.04 -9.36 24.98
N THR A 105 -5.02 -8.05 24.78
CA THR A 105 -5.74 -7.10 25.63
C THR A 105 -7.25 -7.35 25.58
N GLN A 106 -7.81 -7.49 24.38
CA GLN A 106 -9.24 -7.78 24.22
C GLN A 106 -9.61 -9.12 24.84
N CYS A 107 -8.82 -10.17 24.60
CA CYS A 107 -9.08 -11.50 25.17
C CYS A 107 -9.01 -11.50 26.70
N ILE A 108 -7.97 -10.92 27.32
CA ILE A 108 -7.76 -10.98 28.78
C ILE A 108 -8.73 -10.06 29.53
N PHE A 109 -8.97 -8.84 29.05
CA PHE A 109 -9.78 -7.86 29.77
C PHE A 109 -11.31 -8.00 29.51
N HIS A 110 -11.74 -8.59 28.39
CA HIS A 110 -13.15 -8.93 28.12
C HIS A 110 -13.45 -10.44 28.30
N HIS A 111 -12.69 -11.14 29.15
CA HIS A 111 -12.80 -12.60 29.36
C HIS A 111 -14.21 -13.10 29.71
N SER A 112 -15.11 -12.23 30.21
CA SER A 112 -16.50 -12.60 30.54
C SER A 112 -17.49 -12.54 29.37
N GLU A 113 -17.11 -11.97 28.22
CA GLU A 113 -18.04 -11.72 27.10
C GLU A 113 -17.56 -12.27 25.74
N VAL A 114 -16.27 -12.58 25.58
CA VAL A 114 -15.74 -13.09 24.30
C VAL A 114 -15.98 -14.60 24.19
N GLY A 115 -16.81 -15.02 23.22
CA GLY A 115 -17.07 -16.41 22.87
C GLY A 115 -18.16 -17.11 23.70
N THR A 116 -18.91 -16.37 24.51
CA THR A 116 -20.02 -16.94 25.30
C THR A 116 -21.27 -17.20 24.47
N TYR A 117 -21.46 -16.46 23.37
CA TYR A 117 -22.67 -16.52 22.57
C TYR A 117 -22.41 -17.07 21.17
N ALA A 118 -23.26 -18.02 20.73
CA ALA A 118 -23.15 -18.67 19.42
C ALA A 118 -23.20 -17.69 18.21
N TRP A 119 -23.77 -16.49 18.40
CA TRP A 119 -23.84 -15.47 17.34
C TRP A 119 -22.46 -14.87 16.99
N GLU A 120 -21.50 -14.84 17.92
CA GLU A 120 -20.15 -14.34 17.66
C GLU A 120 -19.40 -15.27 16.71
N TYR A 121 -19.46 -16.58 16.96
CA TYR A 121 -18.91 -17.58 16.04
C TYR A 121 -19.57 -17.51 14.66
N ALA A 122 -20.88 -17.24 14.61
CA ALA A 122 -21.58 -17.00 13.36
C ALA A 122 -21.08 -15.74 12.63
N LEU A 123 -20.76 -14.66 13.35
CA LEU A 123 -20.14 -13.46 12.76
C LEU A 123 -18.74 -13.73 12.22
N TRP A 124 -17.89 -14.45 12.96
CA TRP A 124 -16.56 -14.83 12.47
C TRP A 124 -16.64 -15.65 11.19
N PHE A 125 -17.56 -16.62 11.14
CA PHE A 125 -17.83 -17.39 9.94
C PHE A 125 -18.39 -16.52 8.81
N ALA A 126 -19.27 -15.57 9.12
CA ALA A 126 -19.83 -14.63 8.14
C ALA A 126 -18.75 -13.73 7.54
N VAL A 127 -17.83 -13.18 8.35
CA VAL A 127 -16.69 -12.39 7.85
C VAL A 127 -15.77 -13.25 6.99
N TRP A 128 -15.47 -14.48 7.41
CA TRP A 128 -14.68 -15.41 6.61
C TRP A 128 -15.34 -15.69 5.25
N ALA A 129 -16.65 -15.96 5.24
CA ALA A 129 -17.40 -16.22 4.02
C ALA A 129 -17.47 -14.98 3.13
N ASP A 130 -17.74 -13.80 3.70
CA ASP A 130 -17.79 -12.52 2.98
C ASP A 130 -16.45 -12.22 2.30
N LEU A 131 -15.32 -12.40 2.99
CA LEU A 131 -13.99 -12.22 2.39
C LEU A 131 -13.75 -13.14 1.18
N HIS A 132 -14.21 -14.41 1.24
CA HIS A 132 -14.10 -15.35 0.12
C HIS A 132 -15.02 -14.96 -1.04
N VAL A 133 -16.23 -14.48 -0.74
CA VAL A 133 -17.20 -14.02 -1.74
C VAL A 133 -16.68 -12.77 -2.45
N VAL A 134 -16.20 -11.77 -1.71
CA VAL A 134 -15.62 -10.54 -2.27
C VAL A 134 -14.42 -10.89 -3.16
N ARG A 135 -13.52 -11.78 -2.71
CA ARG A 135 -12.37 -12.22 -3.51
C ARG A 135 -12.83 -12.93 -4.79
N ALA A 136 -13.78 -13.85 -4.70
CA ALA A 136 -14.34 -14.53 -5.87
C ALA A 136 -14.97 -13.55 -6.86
N LEU A 137 -15.75 -12.59 -6.37
CA LEU A 137 -16.40 -11.57 -7.18
C LEU A 137 -15.37 -10.68 -7.91
N VAL A 138 -14.35 -10.21 -7.19
CA VAL A 138 -13.27 -9.39 -7.77
C VAL A 138 -12.56 -10.17 -8.89
N LEU A 139 -12.21 -11.44 -8.66
CA LEU A 139 -11.57 -12.28 -9.68
C LEU A 139 -12.49 -12.55 -10.87
N LEU A 140 -13.79 -12.81 -10.65
CA LEU A 140 -14.74 -13.05 -11.74
C LEU A 140 -14.96 -11.81 -12.60
N VAL A 141 -15.10 -10.63 -11.99
CA VAL A 141 -15.35 -9.36 -12.70
C VAL A 141 -14.08 -8.84 -13.39
N LEU A 142 -12.91 -8.97 -12.77
CA LEU A 142 -11.65 -8.46 -13.34
C LEU A 142 -10.96 -9.46 -14.28
N SER A 143 -11.18 -10.77 -14.13
CA SER A 143 -10.59 -11.78 -15.02
C SER A 143 -10.88 -11.56 -16.52
N PRO A 144 -12.09 -11.16 -16.99
CA PRO A 144 -12.29 -10.89 -18.41
C PRO A 144 -11.50 -9.67 -18.91
N ILE A 145 -11.27 -8.68 -18.06
CA ILE A 145 -10.46 -7.50 -18.38
C ILE A 145 -8.99 -7.92 -18.45
N LEU A 146 -8.50 -8.62 -17.42
CA LEU A 146 -7.12 -9.11 -17.34
C LEU A 146 -6.77 -10.11 -18.46
N ARG A 147 -7.75 -10.90 -18.93
CA ARG A 147 -7.59 -11.76 -20.12
C ARG A 147 -7.39 -10.98 -21.41
N ARG A 148 -7.88 -9.75 -21.48
CA ARG A 148 -7.78 -8.87 -22.66
C ARG A 148 -6.60 -7.91 -22.60
N THR A 149 -6.01 -7.69 -21.42
CA THR A 149 -4.87 -6.79 -21.23
C THR A 149 -3.59 -7.57 -20.90
N GLY A 150 -2.62 -7.59 -21.81
CA GLY A 150 -1.26 -8.09 -21.54
C GLY A 150 -1.13 -9.62 -21.47
N TYR A 151 -0.57 -10.14 -20.37
CA TYR A 151 0.01 -11.49 -20.23
C TYR A 151 -0.99 -12.67 -20.32
N GLY A 152 -2.30 -12.41 -20.40
CA GLY A 152 -3.35 -13.43 -20.42
C GLY A 152 -3.57 -14.07 -19.03
N PHE A 153 -4.82 -14.06 -18.55
CA PHE A 153 -5.17 -14.60 -17.22
C PHE A 153 -6.01 -15.88 -17.36
N PRO A 154 -5.39 -17.07 -17.58
CA PRO A 154 -6.12 -18.33 -17.67
C PRO A 154 -6.75 -18.69 -16.32
N TRP A 155 -7.77 -19.55 -16.35
CA TRP A 155 -8.49 -19.94 -15.15
C TRP A 155 -7.60 -20.64 -14.11
N GLN A 156 -6.50 -21.29 -14.54
CA GLN A 156 -5.51 -21.90 -13.63
C GLN A 156 -4.84 -20.84 -12.75
N THR A 157 -4.46 -19.71 -13.33
CA THR A 157 -3.89 -18.58 -12.57
C THR A 157 -4.92 -17.97 -11.63
N ALA A 158 -6.19 -17.92 -12.04
CA ALA A 158 -7.26 -17.47 -11.15
C ALA A 158 -7.41 -18.34 -9.89
N VAL A 159 -7.23 -19.66 -10.03
CA VAL A 159 -7.28 -20.60 -8.90
C VAL A 159 -6.02 -20.50 -8.04
N ILE A 160 -4.85 -20.24 -8.62
CA ILE A 160 -3.60 -20.08 -7.85
C ILE A 160 -3.60 -18.78 -7.03
N VAL A 161 -4.24 -17.72 -7.54
CA VAL A 161 -4.34 -16.42 -6.85
C VAL A 161 -5.44 -16.39 -5.78
N TRP A 162 -6.39 -17.33 -5.83
CA TRP A 162 -7.53 -17.39 -4.92
C TRP A 162 -7.13 -17.78 -3.50
#